data_AF-A0A813EFI5-F1
#
_entry.id   AF-A0A813EFI5-F1
#
_cell.length_a   1.000
_cell.length_b   1.000
_cell.length_c   1.000
_cell.angle_alpha   90.00
_cell.angle_beta   90.00
_cell.angle_gamma   90.00
#
_symmetry.space_group_name_H-M   'P 1'
#
loop_
_entity.id
_entity.type
_entity.pdbx_description
1 polymer ?
#
loop_
_entity_poly.entity_id
_entity_poly.type
_entity_poly.pdbx_seq_one_letter_code
_entity_poly.pdbx_strand_id
1 'polypeptide(L)'
;MYKLQRWLETSNGNMPFHGSADLAEVQLQRWISYVKHRYRYGNLPEECIAQLRQMPHMASVVDGWRRDRSSYWADEWREIQLRILSWMKLNEGRLPSRMTKDRAERNLGKDLKGMVSRYIRGLLAPEQSDMLMSLMPECVRLSDKDKAHSAFDCQLAYLRQFVSRMGRLPKQSSRPDENKSQPEENKLARWLSKVVLACRKGSLPAASVYELRLVEGMPERIAQWDSSARLVPETGKAISAFDRHLIDLRGFVLRMGRLPKQSWRPDENKSESEENKLAIWLAREVLACRKGSLPAASVHELRLVEGMPERLDQWDTLVHPLPETVRATDKDKLYSAFDRHLATLRQYVSHMERLPKQQTSDSKENKLAIWLAQSVASAYRKGSLPAASVHELSLIEGMPERIAGWDASVQKTAASRALQAT
;
A
#
# COMPACT_ATOMS: atom_id res chain seq x y z
N MET A 1 21.00 18.29 16.30
CA MET A 1 21.19 19.07 17.53
C MET A 1 22.59 19.62 17.66
N TYR A 2 23.64 18.80 17.81
CA TYR A 2 25.03 19.30 17.92
C TYR A 2 25.44 20.30 16.82
N LYS A 3 25.12 20.01 15.54
CA LYS A 3 25.38 20.94 14.43
C LYS A 3 24.69 22.31 14.57
N LEU A 4 23.48 22.35 15.14
CA LEU A 4 22.76 23.60 15.38
C LEU A 4 23.40 24.37 16.54
N GLN A 5 23.76 23.67 17.61
CA GLN A 5 24.44 24.30 18.75
C GLN A 5 25.75 24.97 18.30
N ARG A 6 26.61 24.24 17.58
CA ARG A 6 27.86 24.78 17.04
C ARG A 6 27.63 25.97 16.10
N TRP A 7 26.57 25.92 15.30
CA TRP A 7 26.17 27.04 14.44
C TRP A 7 25.83 28.30 15.26
N LEU A 8 25.01 28.15 16.29
CA LEU A 8 24.58 29.26 17.14
C LEU A 8 25.75 29.88 17.92
N GLU A 9 26.69 29.06 18.38
CA GLU A 9 27.92 29.52 19.04
C GLU A 9 28.81 30.32 18.06
N THR A 10 28.96 29.85 16.82
CA THR A 10 29.81 30.51 15.81
C THR A 10 29.16 31.78 15.24
N SER A 11 27.83 31.79 15.12
CA SER A 11 27.06 32.86 14.47
C SER A 11 26.52 33.89 15.47
N ASN A 12 27.04 33.90 16.70
CA ASN A 12 26.61 34.78 17.78
C ASN A 12 25.08 34.78 18.01
N GLY A 13 24.48 33.59 17.97
CA GLY A 13 23.05 33.39 18.18
C GLY A 13 22.14 33.60 16.97
N ASN A 14 22.69 33.94 15.79
CA ASN A 14 21.88 34.10 14.59
C ASN A 14 21.27 32.77 14.12
N MET A 15 19.96 32.79 13.87
CA MET A 15 19.22 31.63 13.38
C MET A 15 19.53 31.37 11.91
N PRO A 16 19.67 30.10 11.49
CA PRO A 16 19.97 29.78 10.11
C PRO A 16 18.84 30.23 9.17
N PHE A 17 19.22 30.78 8.02
CA PHE A 17 18.33 31.40 7.05
C PHE A 17 18.15 30.53 5.79
N HIS A 18 16.92 30.47 5.26
CA HIS A 18 16.62 29.61 4.10
C HIS A 18 17.25 30.16 2.80
N GLY A 19 17.50 31.46 2.71
CA GLY A 19 18.10 32.09 1.53
C GLY A 19 19.62 32.22 1.57
N SER A 20 20.30 31.55 2.51
CA SER A 20 21.76 31.59 2.60
C SER A 20 22.42 30.88 1.41
N ALA A 21 23.60 31.38 1.01
CA ALA A 21 24.46 30.72 0.04
C ALA A 21 25.17 29.50 0.65
N ASP A 22 25.26 29.41 1.99
CA ASP A 22 25.84 28.26 2.67
C ASP A 22 24.84 27.09 2.74
N LEU A 23 25.22 25.97 2.12
CA LEU A 23 24.44 24.74 2.13
C LEU A 23 24.25 24.17 3.53
N ALA A 24 25.22 24.34 4.44
CA ALA A 24 25.11 23.87 5.82
C ALA A 24 24.02 24.64 6.57
N GLU A 25 23.97 25.95 6.40
CA GLU A 25 22.93 26.82 6.97
C GLU A 25 21.52 26.44 6.46
N VAL A 26 21.38 26.26 5.15
CA VAL A 26 20.09 25.87 4.54
C VAL A 26 19.63 24.50 5.07
N GLN A 27 20.55 23.55 5.26
CA GLN A 27 20.23 22.25 5.86
C GLN A 27 19.78 22.39 7.32
N LEU A 28 20.44 23.23 8.11
CA LEU A 28 20.05 23.51 9.49
C LEU A 28 18.66 24.16 9.54
N GLN A 29 18.36 25.12 8.66
CA GLN A 29 17.05 25.77 8.65
C GLN A 29 15.91 24.81 8.24
N ARG A 30 16.16 23.89 7.30
CA ARG A 30 15.22 22.82 6.96
C ARG A 30 14.98 21.89 8.16
N TRP A 31 16.04 21.55 8.88
CA TRP A 31 15.93 20.76 10.10
C TRP A 31 15.12 21.50 11.17
N ILE A 32 15.37 22.79 11.40
CA ILE A 32 14.58 23.61 12.34
C ILE A 32 13.10 23.65 11.92
N SER A 33 12.82 23.83 10.63
CA SER A 33 11.46 23.80 10.10
C SER A 33 10.76 22.46 10.37
N TYR A 34 11.48 21.35 10.19
CA TYR A 34 11.01 20.01 10.51
C TYR A 34 10.76 19.81 12.01
N VAL A 35 11.67 20.27 12.87
CA VAL A 35 11.54 20.20 14.33
C VAL A 35 10.37 21.07 14.82
N LYS A 36 10.25 22.31 14.32
CA LYS A 36 9.12 23.21 14.57
C LYS A 36 7.80 22.55 14.17
N HIS A 37 7.75 21.92 13.01
CA HIS A 37 6.59 21.15 12.57
C HIS A 37 6.27 20.02 13.56
N ARG A 38 7.23 19.15 13.91
CA ARG A 38 7.01 18.08 14.90
C ARG A 38 6.55 18.60 16.26
N TYR A 39 7.14 19.69 16.74
CA TYR A 39 6.75 20.36 17.98
C TYR A 39 5.29 20.82 17.91
N ARG A 40 4.89 21.51 16.84
CA ARG A 40 3.51 21.98 16.62
C ARG A 40 2.50 20.83 16.63
N TYR A 41 2.88 19.66 16.10
CA TYR A 41 2.03 18.48 16.07
C TYR A 41 2.12 17.60 17.33
N GLY A 42 2.84 18.01 18.37
CA GLY A 42 3.00 17.22 19.61
C GLY A 42 3.83 15.94 19.42
N ASN A 43 4.55 15.82 18.31
CA ASN A 43 5.34 14.65 17.94
C ASN A 43 6.83 14.81 18.26
N LEU A 44 7.20 15.87 18.99
CA LEU A 44 8.56 16.11 19.45
C LEU A 44 8.64 15.71 20.94
N PRO A 45 9.51 14.76 21.31
CA PRO A 45 9.67 14.34 22.70
C PRO A 45 10.05 15.50 23.63
N GLU A 46 9.61 15.45 24.89
CA GLU A 46 9.86 16.52 25.87
C GLU A 46 11.35 16.69 26.15
N GLU A 47 12.13 15.60 26.10
CA GLU A 47 13.59 15.63 26.25
C GLU A 47 14.24 16.44 25.12
N CYS A 48 13.73 16.29 23.89
CA CYS A 48 14.21 17.08 22.75
C CYS A 48 13.84 18.56 22.91
N ILE A 49 12.67 18.86 23.47
CA ILE A 49 12.25 20.24 23.76
C ILE A 49 13.16 20.86 24.83
N ALA A 50 13.44 20.12 25.90
CA ALA A 50 14.36 20.54 26.96
C ALA A 50 15.77 20.79 26.41
N GLN A 51 16.29 19.89 25.58
CA GLN A 51 17.60 20.07 24.93
C GLN A 51 17.65 21.31 24.02
N LEU A 52 16.59 21.58 23.27
CA LEU A 52 16.52 22.80 22.44
C LEU A 52 16.49 24.06 23.30
N ARG A 53 15.79 24.04 24.45
CA ARG A 53 15.73 25.18 25.37
C ARG A 53 17.07 25.46 26.08
N GLN A 54 17.91 24.43 26.26
CA GLN A 54 19.25 24.61 26.82
C GLN A 54 20.23 25.28 25.83
N MET A 55 19.92 25.30 24.53
CA MET A 55 20.78 25.97 23.54
C MET A 55 20.61 27.50 23.62
N PRO A 56 21.70 28.28 23.53
CA PRO A 56 21.63 29.74 23.47
C PRO A 56 20.64 30.23 22.40
N HIS A 57 19.81 31.23 22.74
CA HIS A 57 18.80 31.84 21.87
C HIS A 57 17.64 30.93 21.40
N MET A 58 17.73 29.61 21.53
CA MET A 58 16.67 28.70 21.11
C MET A 58 15.50 28.65 22.10
N ALA A 59 15.72 28.96 23.39
CA ALA A 59 14.64 29.02 24.37
C ALA A 59 13.50 29.96 23.93
N SER A 60 13.83 31.20 23.55
CA SER A 60 12.85 32.19 23.08
C SER A 60 12.20 31.78 21.75
N VAL A 61 12.96 31.15 20.86
CA VAL A 61 12.45 30.63 19.58
C VAL A 61 11.42 29.51 19.82
N VAL A 62 11.72 28.54 20.68
CA VAL A 62 10.83 27.42 21.05
C VAL A 62 9.58 27.94 21.76
N ASP A 63 9.73 28.92 22.66
CA ASP A 63 8.58 29.56 23.32
C ASP A 63 7.73 30.36 22.33
N GLY A 64 8.35 30.99 21.34
CA GLY A 64 7.67 31.59 20.19
C GLY A 64 6.87 30.55 19.37
N TRP A 65 7.40 29.34 19.20
CA TRP A 65 6.64 28.24 18.56
C TRP A 65 5.41 27.82 19.36
N ARG A 66 5.43 28.00 20.69
CA ARG A 66 4.27 27.75 21.56
C ARG A 66 3.20 28.82 21.37
N ARG A 67 3.59 30.10 21.20
CA ARG A 67 2.65 31.19 20.87
C ARG A 67 1.99 30.96 19.50
N ASP A 68 2.74 30.48 18.53
CA ASP A 68 2.23 29.98 17.23
C ASP A 68 1.26 28.78 17.36
N ARG A 69 1.38 27.98 18.43
CA ARG A 69 0.54 26.79 18.68
C ARG A 69 -0.79 27.16 19.36
N SER A 70 -0.77 28.18 20.22
CA SER A 70 -1.91 28.58 21.05
C SER A 70 -2.68 29.77 20.46
N SER A 71 -2.02 30.84 20.05
CA SER A 71 -2.71 32.07 19.60
C SER A 71 -3.36 31.91 18.22
N TYR A 72 -2.67 31.27 17.27
CA TYR A 72 -3.18 31.12 15.90
C TYR A 72 -4.42 30.22 15.79
N TRP A 73 -4.78 29.45 16.81
CA TRP A 73 -5.97 28.62 16.77
C TRP A 73 -6.93 28.89 17.92
N ALA A 74 -6.49 29.27 19.11
CA ALA A 74 -7.42 29.62 20.20
C ALA A 74 -8.19 30.91 19.91
N ASP A 75 -7.60 31.84 19.16
CA ASP A 75 -8.25 33.09 18.76
C ASP A 75 -8.94 32.94 17.39
N GLU A 76 -8.32 32.25 16.42
CA GLU A 76 -8.90 32.08 15.07
C GLU A 76 -9.99 31.01 14.96
N TRP A 77 -10.09 30.02 15.86
CA TRP A 77 -11.06 28.93 15.65
C TRP A 77 -12.51 29.42 15.63
N ARG A 78 -12.84 30.43 16.44
CA ARG A 78 -14.17 31.05 16.43
C ARG A 78 -14.45 31.74 15.10
N GLU A 79 -13.45 32.39 14.52
CA GLU A 79 -13.57 33.03 13.22
C GLU A 79 -13.71 31.97 12.10
N ILE A 80 -12.87 30.93 12.11
CA ILE A 80 -12.96 29.80 11.18
C ILE A 80 -14.34 29.14 11.27
N GLN A 81 -14.85 28.91 12.48
CA GLN A 81 -16.19 28.39 12.72
C GLN A 81 -17.25 29.29 12.08
N LEU A 82 -17.24 30.59 12.39
CA LEU A 82 -18.23 31.54 11.86
C LEU A 82 -18.21 31.60 10.34
N ARG A 83 -17.02 31.51 9.73
CA ARG A 83 -16.85 31.45 8.28
C ARG A 83 -17.41 30.15 7.69
N ILE A 84 -17.17 29.00 8.33
CA ILE A 84 -17.76 27.72 7.91
C ILE A 84 -19.29 27.77 8.03
N LEU A 85 -19.82 28.24 9.17
CA LEU A 85 -21.27 28.37 9.40
C LEU A 85 -21.94 29.29 8.39
N SER A 86 -21.34 30.44 8.14
CA SER A 86 -21.85 31.41 7.17
C SER A 86 -21.83 30.83 5.76
N TRP A 87 -20.76 30.11 5.40
CA TRP A 87 -20.68 29.41 4.13
C TRP A 87 -21.73 28.30 4.01
N MET A 88 -21.93 27.48 5.04
CA MET A 88 -22.96 26.43 5.08
C MET A 88 -24.36 27.02 4.92
N LYS A 89 -24.66 28.14 5.60
CA LYS A 89 -25.95 28.84 5.47
C LYS A 89 -26.22 29.28 4.03
N LEU A 90 -25.19 29.75 3.33
CA LEU A 90 -25.29 30.16 1.92
C LEU A 90 -25.31 28.98 0.94
N ASN A 91 -24.90 27.78 1.36
CA ASN A 91 -24.76 26.59 0.52
C ASN A 91 -25.69 25.46 1.00
N GLU A 92 -26.88 25.79 1.49
CA GLU A 92 -27.95 24.83 1.85
C GLU A 92 -27.48 23.75 2.84
N GLY A 93 -26.63 24.12 3.80
CA GLY A 93 -26.10 23.20 4.81
C GLY A 93 -24.99 22.26 4.31
N ARG A 94 -24.56 22.38 3.04
CA ARG A 94 -23.42 21.62 2.52
C ARG A 94 -22.15 22.00 3.27
N LEU A 95 -21.24 21.05 3.45
CA LEU A 95 -19.91 21.28 4.00
C LEU A 95 -18.91 21.72 2.92
N PRO A 96 -17.97 22.63 3.24
CA PRO A 96 -16.99 23.09 2.28
C PRO A 96 -16.02 21.96 1.88
N SER A 97 -15.82 21.79 0.57
CA SER A 97 -14.94 20.75 0.02
C SER A 97 -13.52 21.25 -0.25
N ARG A 98 -12.52 20.56 0.30
CA ARG A 98 -11.10 20.83 -0.04
C ARG A 98 -10.69 20.51 -1.48
N MET A 99 -11.59 19.88 -2.26
CA MET A 99 -11.34 19.46 -3.65
C MET A 99 -12.01 20.38 -4.68
N THR A 100 -12.78 21.37 -4.24
CA THR A 100 -13.44 22.34 -5.12
C THR A 100 -12.44 23.20 -5.90
N LYS A 101 -12.88 23.74 -7.04
CA LYS A 101 -12.12 24.71 -7.83
C LYS A 101 -12.12 26.10 -7.18
N ASP A 102 -13.19 26.44 -6.47
CA ASP A 102 -13.30 27.70 -5.74
C ASP A 102 -12.22 27.79 -4.65
N ARG A 103 -11.51 28.91 -4.61
CA ARG A 103 -10.41 29.12 -3.66
C ARG A 103 -10.95 29.30 -2.24
N ALA A 104 -12.10 29.97 -2.08
CA ALA A 104 -12.67 30.26 -0.77
C ALA A 104 -13.18 28.98 -0.10
N GLU A 105 -14.01 28.20 -0.78
CA GLU A 105 -14.49 26.89 -0.31
C GLU A 105 -13.32 25.93 -0.06
N ARG A 106 -12.29 25.91 -0.93
CA ARG A 106 -11.12 25.04 -0.74
C ARG A 106 -10.39 25.35 0.57
N ASN A 107 -10.23 26.62 0.91
CA ASN A 107 -9.57 27.03 2.14
C ASN A 107 -10.40 26.63 3.35
N LEU A 108 -11.71 26.89 3.35
CA LEU A 108 -12.62 26.45 4.42
C LEU A 108 -12.60 24.91 4.59
N GLY A 109 -12.53 24.16 3.49
CA GLY A 109 -12.40 22.70 3.53
C GLY A 109 -11.06 22.21 4.10
N LYS A 110 -9.98 22.99 3.98
CA LYS A 110 -8.70 22.70 4.66
C LYS A 110 -8.80 22.99 6.16
N ASP A 111 -9.40 24.11 6.52
CA ASP A 111 -9.59 24.54 7.91
C ASP A 111 -10.45 23.52 8.66
N LEU A 112 -11.58 23.13 8.08
CA LEU A 112 -12.47 22.10 8.59
C LEU A 112 -11.77 20.76 8.78
N LYS A 113 -10.95 20.33 7.80
CA LYS A 113 -10.15 19.11 7.94
C LYS A 113 -9.13 19.22 9.07
N GLY A 114 -8.55 20.40 9.27
CA GLY A 114 -7.67 20.71 10.39
C GLY A 114 -8.37 20.54 11.74
N MET A 115 -9.58 21.08 11.87
CA MET A 115 -10.43 20.95 13.07
C MET A 115 -10.75 19.48 13.37
N VAL A 116 -11.26 18.75 12.38
CA VAL A 116 -11.57 17.30 12.52
C VAL A 116 -10.34 16.50 12.91
N SER A 117 -9.17 16.77 12.29
CA SER A 117 -7.94 16.07 12.65
C SER A 117 -7.49 16.34 14.08
N ARG A 118 -7.79 17.52 14.65
CA ARG A 118 -7.46 17.84 16.04
C ARG A 118 -8.44 17.20 17.00
N TYR A 119 -9.73 17.20 16.66
CA TYR A 119 -10.76 16.48 17.41
C TYR A 119 -10.38 15.02 17.59
N ILE A 120 -10.06 14.32 16.49
CA ILE A 120 -9.69 12.89 16.50
C ILE A 120 -8.48 12.61 17.39
N ARG A 121 -7.60 13.61 17.58
CA ARG A 121 -6.40 13.49 18.41
C ARG A 121 -6.61 13.92 19.86
N GLY A 122 -7.84 14.29 20.25
CA GLY A 122 -8.13 14.82 21.59
C GLY A 122 -7.45 16.16 21.86
N LEU A 123 -7.18 16.96 20.82
CA LEU A 123 -6.46 18.24 20.94
C LEU A 123 -7.39 19.46 20.92
N LEU A 124 -8.71 19.26 20.87
CA LEU A 124 -9.69 20.33 20.98
C LEU A 124 -10.14 20.49 22.43
N ALA A 125 -10.38 21.72 22.85
CA ALA A 125 -11.07 21.98 24.11
C ALA A 125 -12.50 21.38 24.06
N PRO A 126 -13.12 21.09 25.22
CA PRO A 126 -14.49 20.55 25.26
C PRO A 126 -15.49 21.40 24.44
N GLU A 127 -15.46 22.72 24.62
CA GLU A 127 -16.32 23.66 23.88
C GLU A 127 -16.16 23.57 22.36
N GLN A 128 -14.91 23.41 21.90
CA GLN A 128 -14.59 23.25 20.48
C GLN A 128 -15.03 21.89 19.94
N SER A 129 -15.04 20.88 20.80
CA SER A 129 -15.47 19.53 20.46
C SER A 129 -16.98 19.46 20.31
N ASP A 130 -17.72 20.01 21.26
CA ASP A 130 -19.18 20.08 21.25
C ASP A 130 -19.70 20.88 20.05
N MET A 131 -19.01 21.98 19.73
CA MET A 131 -19.31 22.76 18.53
C MET A 131 -19.02 21.98 17.24
N LEU A 132 -17.93 21.23 17.16
CA LEU A 132 -17.63 20.47 15.94
C LEU A 132 -18.65 19.34 15.76
N MET A 133 -19.09 18.75 16.88
CA MET A 133 -20.20 17.81 16.93
C MET A 133 -21.53 18.44 16.52
N SER A 134 -21.79 19.72 16.83
CA SER A 134 -23.03 20.39 16.41
C SER A 134 -23.02 20.75 14.93
N LEU A 135 -21.86 21.12 14.38
CA LEU A 135 -21.68 21.38 12.94
C LEU A 135 -21.78 20.10 12.11
N MET A 136 -21.25 19.00 12.65
CA MET A 136 -21.02 17.77 11.90
C MET A 136 -21.23 16.53 12.79
N PRO A 137 -22.45 16.28 13.28
CA PRO A 137 -22.72 15.13 14.15
C PRO A 137 -22.36 13.79 13.49
N GLU A 138 -22.32 13.75 12.16
CA GLU A 138 -22.01 12.57 11.33
C GLU A 138 -20.51 12.32 11.13
N CYS A 139 -19.64 13.34 11.27
CA CYS A 139 -18.22 13.24 10.91
C CYS A 139 -17.27 13.01 12.09
N VAL A 140 -17.79 13.09 13.31
CA VAL A 140 -16.97 13.31 14.51
C VAL A 140 -17.03 12.10 15.47
N ARG A 141 -17.70 10.99 15.11
CA ARG A 141 -17.67 9.73 15.88
C ARG A 141 -16.39 8.90 15.61
N LEU A 142 -15.22 9.38 16.02
CA LEU A 142 -13.93 8.73 15.73
C LEU A 142 -13.00 8.66 16.96
N SER A 143 -12.99 7.53 17.65
CA SER A 143 -11.89 7.08 18.52
C SER A 143 -11.13 5.90 17.88
N ASP A 144 -9.89 5.64 18.32
CA ASP A 144 -8.95 4.75 17.63
C ASP A 144 -9.30 3.26 17.65
N LYS A 145 -10.11 2.77 18.61
CA LYS A 145 -10.71 1.43 18.54
C LYS A 145 -11.97 1.40 17.67
N ASP A 146 -12.60 2.56 17.48
CA ASP A 146 -13.79 2.71 16.64
C ASP A 146 -13.44 2.94 15.17
N LYS A 147 -12.19 3.14 14.76
CA LYS A 147 -11.82 3.43 13.35
C LYS A 147 -12.38 2.45 12.31
N ALA A 148 -12.56 1.18 12.64
CA ALA A 148 -13.18 0.21 11.73
C ALA A 148 -14.71 0.30 11.74
N HIS A 149 -15.31 0.48 12.93
CA HIS A 149 -16.76 0.58 13.11
C HIS A 149 -17.28 1.95 12.65
N SER A 150 -16.63 3.04 13.04
CA SER A 150 -16.89 4.39 12.53
C SER A 150 -16.65 4.56 11.03
N ALA A 151 -15.62 3.92 10.44
CA ALA A 151 -15.47 3.93 8.99
C ALA A 151 -16.64 3.20 8.33
N PHE A 152 -17.13 2.13 8.94
CA PHE A 152 -18.33 1.45 8.48
C PHE A 152 -19.58 2.34 8.63
N ASP A 153 -19.83 2.90 9.81
CA ASP A 153 -21.00 3.73 10.10
C ASP A 153 -21.05 5.00 9.26
N CYS A 154 -19.92 5.69 9.08
CA CYS A 154 -19.84 6.84 8.19
C CYS A 154 -20.15 6.43 6.74
N GLN A 155 -19.54 5.35 6.23
CA GLN A 155 -19.82 4.89 4.87
C GLN A 155 -21.27 4.39 4.72
N LEU A 156 -21.85 3.82 5.77
CA LEU A 156 -23.25 3.42 5.82
C LEU A 156 -24.18 4.62 5.79
N ALA A 157 -23.87 5.69 6.52
CA ALA A 157 -24.60 6.96 6.45
C ALA A 157 -24.53 7.57 5.04
N TYR A 158 -23.34 7.59 4.42
CA TYR A 158 -23.19 8.00 3.03
C TYR A 158 -23.98 7.10 2.07
N LEU A 159 -24.03 5.80 2.31
CA LEU A 159 -24.84 4.87 1.53
C LEU A 159 -26.33 5.20 1.67
N ARG A 160 -26.83 5.41 2.89
CA ARG A 160 -28.23 5.78 3.16
C ARG A 160 -28.61 7.06 2.43
N GLN A 161 -27.78 8.11 2.55
CA GLN A 161 -27.99 9.37 1.86
C GLN A 161 -27.97 9.20 0.33
N PHE A 162 -27.02 8.40 -0.19
CA PHE A 162 -26.94 8.11 -1.61
C PHE A 162 -28.20 7.41 -2.12
N VAL A 163 -28.66 6.37 -1.43
CA VAL A 163 -29.86 5.61 -1.81
C VAL A 163 -31.10 6.48 -1.73
N SER A 164 -31.26 7.28 -0.68
CA SER A 164 -32.36 8.23 -0.55
C SER A 164 -32.38 9.26 -1.70
N ARG A 165 -31.21 9.77 -2.12
CA ARG A 165 -31.11 10.74 -3.23
C ARG A 165 -31.32 10.10 -4.61
N MET A 166 -30.82 8.89 -4.82
CA MET A 166 -30.76 8.28 -6.15
C MET A 166 -31.84 7.22 -6.40
N GLY A 167 -32.55 6.78 -5.36
CA GLY A 167 -33.54 5.69 -5.43
C GLY A 167 -32.95 4.33 -5.81
N ARG A 168 -31.62 4.16 -5.71
CA ARG A 168 -30.92 2.93 -6.10
C ARG A 168 -29.60 2.76 -5.34
N LEU A 169 -29.16 1.52 -5.22
CA LEU A 169 -27.83 1.20 -4.70
C LEU A 169 -26.71 1.63 -5.67
N PRO A 170 -25.53 1.96 -5.15
CA PRO A 170 -24.37 2.32 -5.96
C PRO A 170 -23.89 1.11 -6.78
N LYS A 171 -23.56 1.36 -8.04
CA LYS A 171 -23.01 0.41 -9.00
C LYS A 171 -21.57 0.79 -9.30
N GLN A 172 -20.71 -0.20 -9.43
CA GLN A 172 -19.33 0.04 -9.85
C GLN A 172 -19.32 0.17 -11.38
N SER A 173 -18.99 1.33 -11.92
CA SER A 173 -18.83 1.45 -13.37
C SER A 173 -17.51 0.79 -13.80
N SER A 174 -17.59 -0.04 -14.85
CA SER A 174 -16.43 -0.60 -15.53
C SER A 174 -15.78 0.40 -16.49
N ARG A 175 -16.48 1.49 -16.84
CA ARG A 175 -16.03 2.48 -17.82
C ARG A 175 -15.27 3.63 -17.14
N PRO A 176 -14.02 3.93 -17.55
CA PRO A 176 -13.22 5.00 -16.96
C PRO A 176 -13.86 6.38 -17.05
N ASP A 177 -14.65 6.65 -18.09
CA ASP A 177 -15.25 7.97 -18.32
C ASP A 177 -16.46 8.24 -17.44
N GLU A 178 -17.29 7.22 -17.19
CA GLU A 178 -18.37 7.29 -16.20
C GLU A 178 -17.82 7.45 -14.77
N ASN A 179 -16.64 6.91 -14.49
CA ASN A 179 -15.98 7.07 -13.19
C ASN A 179 -15.65 8.53 -12.85
N LYS A 180 -15.43 9.39 -13.86
CA LYS A 180 -15.16 10.82 -13.63
C LYS A 180 -16.43 11.59 -13.30
N SER A 181 -17.57 11.19 -13.86
CA SER A 181 -18.85 11.87 -13.65
C SER A 181 -19.47 11.57 -12.29
N GLN A 182 -19.19 10.40 -11.69
CA GLN A 182 -19.78 9.99 -10.40
C GLN A 182 -18.72 9.36 -9.46
N PRO A 183 -17.78 10.17 -8.93
CA PRO A 183 -16.73 9.68 -8.05
C PRO A 183 -17.27 9.17 -6.70
N GLU A 184 -18.39 9.73 -6.22
CA GLU A 184 -19.04 9.32 -4.98
C GLU A 184 -19.64 7.91 -5.09
N GLU A 185 -20.37 7.63 -6.18
CA GLU A 185 -20.98 6.32 -6.43
C GLU A 185 -19.92 5.21 -6.48
N ASN A 186 -18.82 5.45 -7.21
CA ASN A 186 -17.74 4.48 -7.33
C ASN A 186 -17.00 4.24 -6.02
N LYS A 187 -16.86 5.28 -5.18
CA LYS A 187 -16.29 5.12 -3.84
C LYS A 187 -17.16 4.20 -2.98
N LEU A 188 -18.48 4.42 -2.97
CA LEU A 188 -19.43 3.59 -2.24
C LEU A 188 -19.51 2.16 -2.79
N ALA A 189 -19.49 1.99 -4.11
CA ALA A 189 -19.50 0.66 -4.73
C ALA A 189 -18.24 -0.16 -4.40
N ARG A 190 -17.07 0.48 -4.38
CA ARG A 190 -15.82 -0.17 -3.92
C ARG A 190 -15.86 -0.51 -2.44
N TRP A 191 -16.43 0.36 -1.61
CA TRP A 191 -16.61 0.07 -0.19
C TRP A 191 -17.57 -1.12 0.01
N LEU A 192 -18.72 -1.14 -0.65
CA LEU A 192 -19.65 -2.27 -0.64
C LEU A 192 -18.95 -3.57 -1.07
N SER A 193 -18.09 -3.53 -2.08
CA SER A 193 -17.32 -4.71 -2.51
C SER A 193 -16.40 -5.27 -1.40
N LYS A 194 -15.82 -4.39 -0.58
CA LYS A 194 -15.03 -4.80 0.60
C LYS A 194 -15.94 -5.38 1.70
N VAL A 195 -17.10 -4.77 1.92
CA VAL A 195 -18.11 -5.27 2.88
C VAL A 195 -18.60 -6.66 2.48
N VAL A 196 -18.88 -6.90 1.19
CA VAL A 196 -19.22 -8.24 0.67
C VAL A 196 -18.14 -9.25 1.00
N LEU A 197 -16.88 -8.89 0.75
CA LEU A 197 -15.75 -9.77 1.01
C LEU A 197 -15.60 -10.07 2.51
N ALA A 198 -15.80 -9.07 3.38
CA ALA A 198 -15.79 -9.25 4.83
C ALA A 198 -16.95 -10.13 5.30
N CYS A 199 -18.16 -9.92 4.77
CA CYS A 199 -19.34 -10.74 5.05
C CYS A 199 -19.09 -12.20 4.65
N ARG A 200 -18.58 -12.45 3.44
CA ARG A 200 -18.24 -13.80 2.95
C ARG A 200 -17.15 -14.50 3.76
N LYS A 201 -16.26 -13.74 4.38
CA LYS A 201 -15.22 -14.25 5.29
C LYS A 201 -15.72 -14.47 6.71
N GLY A 202 -16.97 -14.12 7.02
CA GLY A 202 -17.49 -14.11 8.39
C GLY A 202 -16.81 -13.08 9.31
N SER A 203 -16.08 -12.12 8.75
CA SER A 203 -15.34 -11.11 9.52
C SER A 203 -16.13 -9.81 9.72
N LEU A 204 -17.34 -9.72 9.18
CA LEU A 204 -18.23 -8.58 9.36
C LEU A 204 -19.13 -8.83 10.59
N PRO A 205 -19.16 -7.94 11.59
CA PRO A 205 -20.01 -8.11 12.77
C PRO A 205 -21.49 -8.25 12.42
N ALA A 206 -22.23 -9.08 13.16
CA ALA A 206 -23.66 -9.30 12.93
C ALA A 206 -24.49 -8.00 13.02
N ALA A 207 -24.13 -7.10 13.95
CA ALA A 207 -24.74 -5.77 14.06
C ALA A 207 -24.57 -4.94 12.78
N SER A 208 -23.38 -4.98 12.15
CA SER A 208 -23.13 -4.30 10.88
C SER A 208 -23.97 -4.88 9.73
N VAL A 209 -24.18 -6.20 9.70
CA VAL A 209 -25.08 -6.84 8.71
C VAL A 209 -26.52 -6.39 8.92
N TYR A 210 -26.98 -6.32 10.18
CA TYR A 210 -28.31 -5.82 10.51
C TYR A 210 -28.50 -4.37 10.05
N GLU A 211 -27.55 -3.49 10.36
CA GLU A 211 -27.59 -2.08 9.97
C GLU A 211 -27.59 -1.87 8.45
N LEU A 212 -26.94 -2.75 7.68
CA LEU A 212 -27.01 -2.75 6.22
C LEU A 212 -28.39 -3.18 5.72
N ARG A 213 -29.05 -4.15 6.35
CA ARG A 213 -30.41 -4.57 5.97
C ARG A 213 -31.44 -3.46 6.15
N LEU A 214 -31.16 -2.47 7.00
CA LEU A 214 -32.02 -1.29 7.15
C LEU A 214 -31.92 -0.29 5.98
N VAL A 215 -30.97 -0.46 5.06
CA VAL A 215 -30.84 0.40 3.87
C VAL A 215 -31.69 -0.17 2.74
N GLU A 216 -32.51 0.67 2.10
CA GLU A 216 -33.38 0.26 1.00
C GLU A 216 -32.60 -0.44 -0.15
N GLY A 217 -33.08 -1.61 -0.58
CA GLY A 217 -32.45 -2.47 -1.60
C GLY A 217 -31.28 -3.33 -1.12
N MET A 218 -30.74 -3.11 0.09
CA MET A 218 -29.67 -3.93 0.64
C MET A 218 -30.11 -5.33 1.08
N PRO A 219 -31.33 -5.57 1.63
CA PRO A 219 -31.78 -6.93 1.95
C PRO A 219 -31.68 -7.89 0.76
N GLU A 220 -32.17 -7.49 -0.42
CA GLU A 220 -32.13 -8.29 -1.64
C GLU A 220 -30.69 -8.49 -2.09
N ARG A 221 -29.86 -7.44 -1.99
CA ARG A 221 -28.44 -7.52 -2.36
C ARG A 221 -27.65 -8.42 -1.41
N ILE A 222 -27.94 -8.44 -0.12
CA ILE A 222 -27.33 -9.34 0.86
C ILE A 222 -27.79 -10.78 0.60
N ALA A 223 -29.09 -11.00 0.33
CA ALA A 223 -29.60 -12.32 -0.06
C ALA A 223 -28.90 -12.84 -1.33
N GLN A 224 -28.59 -11.97 -2.30
CA GLN A 224 -27.78 -12.34 -3.47
C GLN A 224 -26.32 -12.68 -3.09
N TRP A 225 -25.74 -12.00 -2.10
CA TRP A 225 -24.39 -12.33 -1.62
C TRP A 225 -24.36 -13.71 -0.96
N ASP A 226 -25.37 -14.02 -0.17
CA ASP A 226 -25.56 -15.30 0.51
C ASP A 226 -25.85 -16.41 -0.50
N SER A 227 -26.73 -16.17 -1.49
CA SER A 227 -27.00 -17.12 -2.58
C SER A 227 -25.75 -17.42 -3.43
N SER A 228 -24.85 -16.43 -3.56
CA SER A 228 -23.56 -16.61 -4.23
C SER A 228 -22.51 -17.29 -3.34
N ALA A 229 -22.68 -17.23 -2.02
CA ALA A 229 -21.90 -17.96 -1.06
C ALA A 229 -22.58 -19.31 -0.84
N ARG A 230 -22.39 -20.26 -1.77
CA ARG A 230 -22.81 -21.65 -1.57
C ARG A 230 -22.32 -22.08 -0.18
N LEU A 231 -23.22 -22.19 0.78
CA LEU A 231 -22.95 -22.75 2.10
C LEU A 231 -22.97 -24.27 1.92
N VAL A 232 -22.14 -24.99 2.68
CA VAL A 232 -22.33 -26.44 2.78
C VAL A 232 -23.63 -26.65 3.56
N PRO A 233 -24.65 -27.31 2.98
CA PRO A 233 -25.97 -27.46 3.63
C PRO A 233 -25.88 -28.07 5.03
N GLU A 234 -24.92 -28.98 5.24
CA GLU A 234 -24.77 -29.74 6.48
C GLU A 234 -24.06 -28.98 7.61
N THR A 235 -23.19 -28.00 7.29
CA THR A 235 -22.37 -27.33 8.32
C THR A 235 -22.70 -25.85 8.50
N GLY A 236 -23.45 -25.24 7.58
CA GLY A 236 -23.71 -23.81 7.57
C GLY A 236 -22.46 -22.93 7.45
N LYS A 237 -21.27 -23.52 7.23
CA LYS A 237 -20.01 -22.80 7.06
C LYS A 237 -19.87 -22.32 5.62
N ALA A 238 -19.28 -21.13 5.48
CA ALA A 238 -18.88 -20.62 4.17
C ALA A 238 -17.87 -21.58 3.54
N ILE A 239 -18.20 -22.10 2.35
CA ILE A 239 -17.30 -22.91 1.53
C ILE A 239 -16.05 -22.07 1.24
N SER A 240 -14.88 -22.57 1.62
CA SER A 240 -13.62 -21.87 1.37
C SER A 240 -13.41 -21.71 -0.14
N ALA A 241 -12.56 -20.77 -0.55
CA ALA A 241 -12.23 -20.62 -1.98
C ALA A 241 -11.67 -21.92 -2.58
N PHE A 242 -10.89 -22.66 -1.78
CA PHE A 242 -10.36 -23.97 -2.15
C PHE A 242 -11.48 -24.98 -2.37
N ASP A 243 -12.38 -25.15 -1.39
CA ASP A 243 -13.48 -26.13 -1.46
C ASP A 243 -14.41 -25.85 -2.64
N ARG A 244 -14.62 -24.57 -2.98
CA ARG A 244 -15.42 -24.18 -4.14
C ARG A 244 -14.77 -24.65 -5.44
N HIS A 245 -13.48 -24.36 -5.62
CA HIS A 245 -12.75 -24.81 -6.79
C HIS A 245 -12.62 -26.32 -6.85
N LEU A 246 -12.56 -27.00 -5.71
CA LEU A 246 -12.58 -28.45 -5.63
C LEU A 246 -13.92 -29.03 -6.08
N ILE A 247 -15.05 -28.45 -5.66
CA ILE A 247 -16.39 -28.82 -6.12
C ILE A 247 -16.50 -28.61 -7.63
N ASP A 248 -16.07 -27.44 -8.12
CA ASP A 248 -16.08 -27.12 -9.55
C ASP A 248 -15.18 -28.10 -10.34
N LEU A 249 -14.01 -28.46 -9.80
CA LEU A 249 -13.10 -29.45 -10.38
C LEU A 249 -13.74 -30.84 -10.44
N ARG A 250 -14.36 -31.32 -9.35
CA ARG A 250 -15.07 -32.60 -9.32
C ARG A 250 -16.19 -32.64 -10.36
N GLY A 251 -17.00 -31.57 -10.42
CA GLY A 251 -18.06 -31.44 -11.43
C GLY A 251 -17.53 -31.38 -12.87
N PHE A 252 -16.38 -30.75 -13.09
CA PHE A 252 -15.72 -30.75 -14.39
C PHE A 252 -15.23 -32.14 -14.79
N VAL A 253 -14.51 -32.84 -13.90
CA VAL A 253 -13.97 -34.18 -14.17
C VAL A 253 -15.09 -35.18 -14.41
N LEU A 254 -16.16 -35.12 -13.62
CA LEU A 254 -17.34 -35.98 -13.82
C LEU A 254 -17.98 -35.77 -15.20
N ARG A 255 -18.08 -34.51 -15.68
CA ARG A 255 -18.68 -34.19 -16.99
C ARG A 255 -17.77 -34.51 -18.16
N MET A 256 -16.46 -34.30 -18.01
CA MET A 256 -15.50 -34.35 -19.12
C MET A 256 -14.68 -35.64 -19.17
N GLY A 257 -14.72 -36.46 -18.11
CA GLY A 257 -13.91 -37.68 -17.95
C GLY A 257 -12.40 -37.42 -17.94
N ARG A 258 -11.97 -36.17 -17.71
CA ARG A 258 -10.56 -35.78 -17.71
C ARG A 258 -10.32 -34.54 -16.85
N LEU A 259 -9.09 -34.41 -16.35
CA LEU A 259 -8.65 -33.19 -15.69
C LEU A 259 -8.56 -32.00 -16.67
N PRO A 260 -8.80 -30.77 -16.18
CA PRO A 260 -8.70 -29.58 -17.01
C PRO A 260 -7.26 -29.36 -17.47
N LYS A 261 -7.12 -29.07 -18.77
CA LYS A 261 -5.84 -28.80 -19.42
C LYS A 261 -5.69 -27.30 -19.65
N GLN A 262 -4.52 -26.76 -19.35
CA GLN A 262 -4.23 -25.35 -19.63
C GLN A 262 -4.05 -25.19 -21.15
N SER A 263 -4.99 -24.53 -21.82
CA SER A 263 -4.84 -24.23 -23.25
C SER A 263 -3.89 -23.05 -23.41
N TRP A 264 -2.71 -23.30 -23.96
CA TRP A 264 -1.73 -22.24 -24.27
C TRP A 264 -2.11 -21.36 -25.47
N ARG A 265 -3.19 -21.70 -26.19
CA ARG A 265 -3.72 -20.88 -27.27
C ARG A 265 -4.76 -19.91 -26.71
N PRO A 266 -4.44 -18.60 -26.65
CA PRO A 266 -5.44 -17.58 -26.39
C PRO A 266 -6.25 -17.38 -27.68
N ASP A 267 -7.15 -18.33 -28.00
CA ASP A 267 -8.23 -17.97 -28.91
C ASP A 267 -9.06 -16.90 -28.19
N GLU A 268 -9.23 -15.75 -28.86
CA GLU A 268 -9.61 -14.46 -28.26
C GLU A 268 -10.96 -14.45 -27.53
N ASN A 269 -11.75 -15.52 -27.61
CA ASN A 269 -13.03 -15.68 -26.90
C ASN A 269 -13.08 -16.79 -25.84
N LYS A 270 -11.98 -17.51 -25.55
CA LYS A 270 -11.97 -18.67 -24.61
C LYS A 270 -11.26 -18.45 -23.27
N SER A 271 -10.74 -17.24 -23.00
CA SER A 271 -10.08 -16.93 -21.73
C SER A 271 -10.99 -17.10 -20.50
N GLU A 272 -12.31 -17.14 -20.70
CA GLU A 272 -13.31 -17.36 -19.65
C GLU A 272 -13.83 -18.79 -19.51
N SER A 273 -13.36 -19.74 -20.33
CA SER A 273 -13.81 -21.13 -20.24
C SER A 273 -13.53 -21.69 -18.84
N GLU A 274 -14.52 -22.41 -18.30
CA GLU A 274 -14.44 -23.07 -16.99
C GLU A 274 -13.17 -23.94 -16.88
N GLU A 275 -12.82 -24.67 -17.95
CA GLU A 275 -11.60 -25.49 -18.05
C GLU A 275 -10.33 -24.65 -17.78
N ASN A 276 -10.19 -23.48 -18.41
CA ASN A 276 -9.00 -22.64 -18.23
C ASN A 276 -8.92 -22.06 -16.81
N LYS A 277 -10.06 -21.67 -16.21
CA LYS A 277 -10.12 -21.19 -14.82
C LYS A 277 -9.65 -22.28 -13.85
N LEU A 278 -10.14 -23.51 -14.00
CA LEU A 278 -9.75 -24.65 -13.18
C LEU A 278 -8.30 -25.08 -13.42
N ALA A 279 -7.82 -25.03 -14.67
CA ALA A 279 -6.43 -25.32 -15.00
C ALA A 279 -5.46 -24.32 -14.36
N ILE A 280 -5.77 -23.01 -14.40
CA ILE A 280 -4.97 -21.97 -13.75
C ILE A 280 -4.99 -22.13 -12.23
N TRP A 281 -6.15 -22.44 -11.65
CA TRP A 281 -6.25 -22.70 -10.22
C TRP A 281 -5.40 -23.91 -9.82
N LEU A 282 -5.53 -25.05 -10.51
CA LEU A 282 -4.68 -26.23 -10.27
C LEU A 282 -3.19 -25.90 -10.41
N ALA A 283 -2.80 -25.12 -11.41
CA ALA A 283 -1.42 -24.67 -11.58
C ALA A 283 -0.89 -23.90 -10.34
N ARG A 284 -1.74 -23.11 -9.68
CA ARG A 284 -1.39 -22.42 -8.43
C ARG A 284 -1.28 -23.38 -7.26
N GLU A 285 -2.20 -24.34 -7.14
CA GLU A 285 -2.15 -25.36 -6.08
C GLU A 285 -0.91 -26.26 -6.22
N VAL A 286 -0.46 -26.57 -7.44
CA VAL A 286 0.84 -27.25 -7.68
C VAL A 286 1.96 -26.46 -7.04
N LEU A 287 2.02 -25.16 -7.32
CA LEU A 287 3.08 -24.29 -6.81
C LEU A 287 3.00 -24.15 -5.28
N ALA A 288 1.80 -24.16 -4.70
CA ALA A 288 1.60 -24.15 -3.26
C ALA A 288 2.06 -25.47 -2.62
N CYS A 289 1.74 -26.61 -3.24
CA CYS A 289 2.18 -27.94 -2.81
C CYS A 289 3.71 -28.04 -2.83
N ARG A 290 4.35 -27.62 -3.94
CA ARG A 290 5.82 -27.60 -4.07
C ARG A 290 6.54 -26.72 -3.06
N LYS A 291 5.86 -25.68 -2.56
CA LYS A 291 6.40 -24.78 -1.53
C LYS A 291 6.12 -25.28 -0.10
N GLY A 292 5.43 -26.41 0.06
CA GLY A 292 4.95 -26.87 1.36
C GLY A 292 3.91 -25.95 2.00
N SER A 293 3.27 -25.06 1.23
CA SER A 293 2.28 -24.10 1.74
C SER A 293 0.83 -24.57 1.60
N LEU A 294 0.60 -25.70 0.92
CA LEU A 294 -0.73 -26.30 0.79
C LEU A 294 -1.00 -27.19 2.00
N PRO A 295 -2.11 -26.99 2.76
CA PRO A 295 -2.42 -27.83 3.91
C PRO A 295 -2.58 -29.31 3.53
N ALA A 296 -2.14 -30.22 4.39
CA ALA A 296 -2.24 -31.66 4.14
C ALA A 296 -3.69 -32.13 3.87
N ALA A 297 -4.67 -31.52 4.56
CA ALA A 297 -6.08 -31.79 4.30
C ALA A 297 -6.50 -31.43 2.87
N SER A 298 -6.02 -30.29 2.34
CA SER A 298 -6.26 -29.88 0.96
C SER A 298 -5.61 -30.84 -0.05
N VAL A 299 -4.41 -31.35 0.24
CA VAL A 299 -3.75 -32.37 -0.59
C VAL A 299 -4.58 -33.67 -0.61
N HIS A 300 -5.06 -34.11 0.56
CA HIS A 300 -5.91 -35.29 0.66
C HIS A 300 -7.19 -35.13 -0.16
N GLU A 301 -7.88 -33.99 -0.03
CA GLU A 301 -9.09 -33.69 -0.79
C GLU A 301 -8.89 -33.66 -2.32
N LEU A 302 -7.72 -33.18 -2.77
CA LEU A 302 -7.33 -33.25 -4.19
C LEU A 302 -7.10 -34.70 -4.64
N ARG A 303 -6.49 -35.56 -3.81
CA ARG A 303 -6.28 -36.99 -4.12
C ARG A 303 -7.61 -37.74 -4.32
N LEU A 304 -8.71 -37.26 -3.74
CA LEU A 304 -10.04 -37.85 -3.94
C LEU A 304 -10.68 -37.52 -5.30
N VAL A 305 -10.10 -36.61 -6.09
CA VAL A 305 -10.60 -36.29 -7.44
C VAL A 305 -10.01 -37.27 -8.45
N GLU A 306 -10.85 -37.87 -9.29
CA GLU A 306 -10.42 -38.82 -10.32
C GLU A 306 -9.33 -38.22 -11.24
N GLY A 307 -8.23 -38.96 -11.43
CA GLY A 307 -7.06 -38.54 -12.20
C GLY A 307 -6.08 -37.60 -11.48
N MET A 308 -6.42 -37.06 -10.30
CA MET A 308 -5.50 -36.23 -9.52
C MET A 308 -4.38 -37.00 -8.82
N PRO A 309 -4.55 -38.24 -8.31
CA PRO A 309 -3.44 -39.01 -7.73
C PRO A 309 -2.24 -39.12 -8.68
N GLU A 310 -2.45 -39.53 -9.93
CA GLU A 310 -1.38 -39.67 -10.92
C GLU A 310 -0.74 -38.32 -11.24
N ARG A 311 -1.54 -37.25 -11.25
CA ARG A 311 -1.05 -35.89 -11.46
C ARG A 311 -0.26 -35.36 -10.27
N LEU A 312 -0.63 -35.72 -9.04
CA LEU A 312 0.10 -35.36 -7.82
C LEU A 312 1.43 -36.12 -7.74
N ASP A 313 1.46 -37.40 -8.11
CA ASP A 313 2.70 -38.17 -8.19
C ASP A 313 3.67 -37.59 -9.24
N GLN A 314 3.13 -37.08 -10.36
CA GLN A 314 3.91 -36.29 -11.32
C GLN A 314 4.43 -34.95 -10.73
N TRP A 315 3.73 -34.37 -9.76
CA TRP A 315 4.19 -33.15 -9.10
C TRP A 315 5.34 -33.45 -8.15
N ASP A 316 5.25 -34.55 -7.40
CA ASP A 316 6.26 -35.00 -6.45
C ASP A 316 7.54 -35.44 -7.16
N THR A 317 7.43 -36.15 -8.28
CA THR A 317 8.61 -36.54 -9.10
C THR A 317 9.34 -35.36 -9.74
N LEU A 318 8.66 -34.24 -10.00
CA LEU A 318 9.28 -33.01 -10.49
C LEU A 318 9.94 -32.18 -9.37
N VAL A 319 9.81 -32.59 -8.11
CA VAL A 319 10.53 -32.04 -6.97
C VAL A 319 11.71 -32.96 -6.70
N HIS A 320 12.83 -32.74 -7.39
CA HIS A 320 14.10 -33.20 -6.84
C HIS A 320 14.26 -32.55 -5.45
N PRO A 321 14.52 -33.34 -4.39
CA PRO A 321 14.67 -32.80 -3.05
C PRO A 321 15.90 -31.91 -3.03
N LEU A 322 15.70 -30.60 -2.87
CA LEU A 322 16.77 -29.74 -2.37
C LEU A 322 17.06 -30.18 -0.93
N PRO A 323 18.33 -30.37 -0.54
CA PRO A 323 18.71 -30.89 0.77
C PRO A 323 18.01 -30.16 1.92
N GLU A 324 17.46 -30.91 2.88
CA GLU A 324 16.59 -30.48 3.98
C GLU A 324 17.18 -29.45 4.97
N THR A 325 18.38 -28.92 4.75
CA THR A 325 19.10 -28.16 5.79
C THR A 325 18.96 -26.64 5.73
N VAL A 326 18.12 -26.04 4.87
CA VAL A 326 17.96 -24.57 4.86
C VAL A 326 16.48 -24.17 4.86
N ARG A 327 15.95 -23.89 6.06
CA ARG A 327 14.71 -23.12 6.20
C ARG A 327 14.91 -21.74 5.59
N ALA A 328 14.15 -21.47 4.53
CA ALA A 328 14.30 -20.27 3.72
C ALA A 328 14.11 -18.98 4.55
N THR A 329 15.20 -18.25 4.77
CA THR A 329 15.15 -16.86 5.25
C THR A 329 14.84 -15.94 4.07
N ASP A 330 14.43 -14.69 4.28
CA ASP A 330 14.19 -13.75 3.16
C ASP A 330 15.43 -13.51 2.27
N LYS A 331 16.62 -13.94 2.70
CA LYS A 331 17.82 -14.02 1.84
C LYS A 331 17.65 -15.03 0.70
N ASP A 332 16.97 -16.15 0.92
CA ASP A 332 16.82 -17.22 -0.08
C ASP A 332 15.88 -16.83 -1.23
N LYS A 333 14.91 -15.94 -0.98
CA LYS A 333 14.11 -15.34 -2.05
C LYS A 333 14.95 -14.43 -2.94
N LEU A 334 15.89 -13.68 -2.37
CA LEU A 334 16.80 -12.82 -3.12
C LEU A 334 17.80 -13.64 -3.96
N TYR A 335 18.34 -14.72 -3.41
CA TYR A 335 19.18 -15.66 -4.16
C TYR A 335 18.41 -16.30 -5.32
N SER A 336 17.16 -16.75 -5.09
CA SER A 336 16.34 -17.33 -6.17
C SER A 336 16.04 -16.35 -7.32
N ALA A 337 16.01 -15.05 -7.04
CA ALA A 337 15.80 -14.02 -8.04
C ALA A 337 17.10 -13.68 -8.78
N PHE A 338 18.24 -13.65 -8.09
CA PHE A 338 19.55 -13.45 -8.71
C PHE A 338 19.85 -14.59 -9.69
N ASP A 339 19.73 -15.84 -9.25
CA ASP A 339 20.07 -17.02 -10.06
C ASP A 339 19.21 -17.10 -11.33
N ARG A 340 17.93 -16.76 -11.23
CA ARG A 340 17.01 -16.73 -12.37
C ARG A 340 17.41 -15.66 -13.40
N HIS A 341 17.76 -14.46 -12.95
CA HIS A 341 18.22 -13.41 -13.85
C HIS A 341 19.59 -13.73 -14.44
N LEU A 342 20.49 -14.35 -13.66
CA LEU A 342 21.79 -14.81 -14.11
C LEU A 342 21.66 -15.87 -15.22
N ALA A 343 20.80 -16.87 -15.03
CA ALA A 343 20.52 -17.88 -16.06
C ALA A 343 19.95 -17.24 -17.34
N THR A 344 19.02 -16.29 -17.19
CA THR A 344 18.44 -15.54 -18.32
C THR A 344 19.50 -14.69 -19.03
N LEU A 345 20.42 -14.08 -18.28
CA LEU A 345 21.53 -13.31 -18.83
C LEU A 345 22.51 -14.19 -19.60
N ARG A 346 22.89 -15.36 -19.06
CA ARG A 346 23.76 -16.34 -19.74
C ARG A 346 23.15 -16.75 -21.08
N GLN A 347 21.87 -17.10 -21.08
CA GLN A 347 21.16 -17.47 -22.31
C GLN A 347 21.14 -16.32 -23.31
N TYR A 348 20.88 -15.09 -22.84
CA TYR A 348 20.87 -13.91 -23.70
C TYR A 348 22.25 -13.66 -24.34
N VAL A 349 23.31 -13.66 -23.54
CA VAL A 349 24.68 -13.39 -24.03
C VAL A 349 25.15 -14.49 -24.97
N SER A 350 24.84 -15.76 -24.68
CA SER A 350 25.16 -16.87 -25.58
C SER A 350 24.44 -16.78 -26.94
N HIS A 351 23.25 -16.19 -26.99
CA HIS A 351 22.49 -16.06 -28.23
C HIS A 351 22.85 -14.81 -29.04
N MET A 352 23.11 -13.71 -28.35
CA MET A 352 23.32 -12.39 -28.97
C MET A 352 24.79 -11.99 -29.07
N GLU A 353 25.70 -12.78 -28.46
CA GLU A 353 27.15 -12.55 -28.41
C GLU A 353 27.52 -11.16 -27.86
N ARG A 354 26.65 -10.60 -27.02
CA ARG A 354 26.82 -9.28 -26.41
C ARG A 354 26.01 -9.14 -25.12
N LEU A 355 26.45 -8.22 -24.26
CA LEU A 355 25.66 -7.82 -23.08
C LEU A 355 24.39 -7.04 -23.47
N PRO A 356 23.33 -7.13 -22.65
CA PRO A 356 22.09 -6.40 -22.89
C PRO A 356 22.32 -4.88 -22.72
N LYS A 357 21.75 -4.11 -23.65
CA LYS A 357 21.82 -2.65 -23.69
C LYS A 357 20.57 -2.04 -23.05
N GLN A 358 20.72 -0.87 -22.45
CA GLN A 358 19.56 -0.10 -22.00
C GLN A 358 18.87 0.56 -23.20
N GLN A 359 17.57 0.85 -23.05
CA GLN A 359 16.77 1.58 -24.05
C GLN A 359 16.56 0.83 -25.37
N THR A 360 16.63 -0.50 -25.36
CA THR A 360 16.20 -1.29 -26.52
C THR A 360 14.68 -1.42 -26.56
N SER A 361 14.13 -1.62 -27.76
CA SER A 361 12.71 -1.92 -27.95
C SER A 361 12.32 -3.31 -27.44
N ASP A 362 13.29 -4.23 -27.32
CA ASP A 362 13.07 -5.55 -26.71
C ASP A 362 12.91 -5.42 -25.18
N SER A 363 11.69 -5.69 -24.71
CA SER A 363 11.34 -5.68 -23.30
C SER A 363 12.20 -6.63 -22.46
N LYS A 364 12.63 -7.78 -23.00
CA LYS A 364 13.45 -8.75 -22.27
C LYS A 364 14.88 -8.25 -22.08
N GLU A 365 15.51 -7.79 -23.17
CA GLU A 365 16.84 -7.18 -23.12
C GLU A 365 16.86 -5.97 -22.16
N ASN A 366 15.90 -5.05 -22.30
CA ASN A 366 15.86 -3.84 -21.47
C ASN A 366 15.69 -4.19 -19.98
N LYS A 367 14.89 -5.22 -19.64
CA LYS A 367 14.78 -5.70 -18.24
C LYS A 367 16.12 -6.22 -17.69
N LEU A 368 16.86 -7.02 -18.47
CA LEU A 368 18.18 -7.51 -18.06
C LEU A 368 19.19 -6.37 -17.91
N ALA A 369 19.16 -5.40 -18.83
CA ALA A 369 20.03 -4.22 -18.77
C ALA A 369 19.74 -3.33 -17.55
N ILE A 370 18.45 -3.14 -17.21
CA ILE A 370 18.02 -2.43 -16.00
C ILE A 370 18.47 -3.18 -14.75
N TRP A 371 18.25 -4.50 -14.68
CA TRP A 371 18.67 -5.33 -13.55
C TRP A 371 20.19 -5.27 -13.32
N LEU A 372 21.00 -5.44 -14.38
CA LEU A 372 22.46 -5.31 -14.29
C LEU A 372 22.89 -3.93 -13.78
N ALA A 373 22.31 -2.86 -14.32
CA ALA A 373 22.74 -1.50 -14.00
C ALA A 373 22.24 -0.99 -12.64
N GLN A 374 20.99 -1.29 -12.27
CA GLN A 374 20.36 -0.74 -11.08
C GLN A 374 20.49 -1.65 -9.86
N SER A 375 20.38 -2.97 -10.06
CA SER A 375 20.43 -3.93 -8.95
C SER A 375 21.86 -4.41 -8.72
N VAL A 376 22.47 -5.04 -9.73
CA VAL A 376 23.78 -5.69 -9.57
C VAL A 376 24.90 -4.67 -9.38
N ALA A 377 25.03 -3.68 -10.26
CA ALA A 377 26.08 -2.66 -10.14
C ALA A 377 25.95 -1.82 -8.86
N SER A 378 24.74 -1.53 -8.41
CA SER A 378 24.48 -0.80 -7.15
C SER A 378 24.89 -1.63 -5.93
N ALA A 379 24.55 -2.92 -5.90
CA ALA A 379 24.98 -3.83 -4.85
C ALA A 379 26.50 -4.01 -4.82
N TYR A 380 27.12 -4.13 -6.00
CA TYR A 380 28.58 -4.22 -6.13
C TYR A 380 29.28 -2.99 -5.57
N ARG A 381 28.89 -1.78 -5.99
CA ARG A 381 29.50 -0.52 -5.52
C ARG A 381 29.32 -0.28 -4.02
N LYS A 382 28.30 -0.89 -3.41
CA LYS A 382 28.06 -0.83 -1.96
C LYS A 382 28.81 -1.91 -1.17
N GLY A 383 29.53 -2.81 -1.85
CA GLY A 383 30.17 -3.96 -1.23
C GLY A 383 29.18 -5.01 -0.69
N SER A 384 27.92 -4.98 -1.14
CA SER A 384 26.86 -5.88 -0.66
C SER A 384 26.59 -7.05 -1.61
N LEU A 385 27.32 -7.14 -2.73
CA LEU A 385 27.20 -8.28 -3.65
C LEU A 385 28.16 -9.39 -3.19
N PRO A 386 27.68 -10.62 -2.93
CA PRO A 386 28.54 -11.72 -2.49
C PRO A 386 29.65 -12.03 -3.49
N ALA A 387 30.84 -12.41 -3.00
CA ALA A 387 31.99 -12.75 -3.84
C ALA A 387 31.68 -13.89 -4.82
N ALA A 388 30.91 -14.90 -4.38
CA ALA A 388 30.45 -15.99 -5.26
C ALA A 388 29.60 -15.45 -6.44
N SER A 389 28.69 -14.49 -6.19
CA SER A 389 27.89 -13.86 -7.24
C SER A 389 28.74 -13.04 -8.21
N VAL A 390 29.80 -12.37 -7.73
CA VAL A 390 30.76 -11.66 -8.59
C VAL A 390 31.51 -12.65 -9.47
N HIS A 391 31.97 -13.78 -8.89
CA HIS A 391 32.63 -14.84 -9.64
C HIS A 391 31.71 -15.40 -10.74
N GLU A 392 30.48 -15.77 -10.41
CA GLU A 392 29.50 -16.29 -11.37
C GLU A 392 29.19 -15.31 -12.52
N LEU A 393 29.20 -14.00 -12.24
CA LEU A 393 29.04 -12.95 -13.25
C LEU A 393 30.29 -12.83 -14.14
N SER A 394 31.50 -12.95 -13.57
CA SER A 394 32.76 -12.89 -14.33
C SER A 394 32.94 -14.03 -15.32
N LEU A 395 32.20 -15.15 -15.16
CA LEU A 395 32.18 -16.26 -16.10
C LEU A 395 31.37 -15.96 -17.39
N ILE A 396 30.61 -14.85 -17.43
CA ILE A 396 29.81 -14.47 -18.60
C ILE A 396 30.64 -13.57 -19.51
N GLU A 397 30.69 -13.88 -20.81
CA GLU A 397 31.42 -13.10 -21.80
C GLU A 397 31.03 -11.60 -21.78
N GLY A 398 32.04 -10.72 -21.75
CA GLY A 398 31.88 -9.27 -21.65
C GLY A 398 31.60 -8.70 -20.24
N MET A 399 31.28 -9.55 -19.26
CA MET A 399 31.09 -9.10 -17.87
C MET A 399 32.39 -8.71 -17.16
N PRO A 400 33.56 -9.36 -17.37
CA PRO A 400 34.82 -8.93 -16.75
C PRO A 400 35.15 -7.45 -17.00
N GLU A 401 35.01 -6.98 -18.24
CA GLU A 401 35.25 -5.59 -18.62
C GLU A 401 34.25 -4.64 -17.94
N ARG A 402 32.99 -5.08 -17.84
CA ARG A 402 31.93 -4.32 -17.17
C ARG A 402 32.16 -4.21 -15.66
N ILE A 403 32.65 -5.28 -15.02
CA ILE A 403 33.02 -5.30 -13.60
C ILE A 403 34.23 -4.39 -13.36
N ALA A 404 35.26 -4.45 -14.21
CA ALA A 404 36.42 -3.54 -14.13
C ALA A 404 35.99 -2.06 -14.23
N GLY A 405 35.00 -1.75 -15.07
CA GLY A 405 34.40 -0.41 -15.14
C GLY A 405 33.68 -0.01 -13.84
N TRP A 406 33.10 -0.96 -13.10
CA TRP A 406 32.54 -0.69 -11.77
C TRP A 406 33.63 -0.46 -10.73
N ASP A 407 34.72 -1.22 -10.76
CA ASP A 407 35.88 -1.04 -9.87
C ASP A 407 36.49 0.34 -10.01
N ALA A 408 36.73 0.80 -11.24
CA ALA A 408 37.23 2.14 -11.52
C ALA A 408 36.31 3.23 -10.94
N SER A 409 34.98 3.04 -11.03
CA SER A 409 34.00 3.97 -10.43
C SER A 409 34.05 3.97 -8.89
N VAL A 410 34.27 2.82 -8.26
CA VAL A 410 34.40 2.71 -6.80
C VAL A 410 35.68 3.40 -6.34
N GLN A 411 36.81 3.15 -7.01
CA GLN A 411 38.10 3.77 -6.72
C GLN A 411 38.04 5.29 -6.86
N LYS A 412 37.42 5.81 -7.92
CA LYS A 412 37.23 7.26 -8.11
C LYS A 412 36.42 7.90 -6.96
N THR A 413 35.38 7.21 -6.50
CA THR A 413 34.56 7.68 -5.38
C THR A 413 35.33 7.65 -4.06
N ALA A 414 36.14 6.61 -3.83
CA ALA A 414 36.99 6.49 -2.65
C ALA A 414 38.08 7.57 -2.63
N ALA A 415 38.76 7.81 -3.75
CA ALA A 415 39.77 8.87 -3.90
C ALA A 415 39.17 10.27 -3.64
N SER A 416 37.99 10.56 -4.21
CA SER A 416 37.29 11.82 -3.96
C SER A 416 36.89 12.02 -2.50
N ARG A 417 36.59 10.95 -1.76
CA ARG A 417 36.27 11.04 -0.32
C ARG A 417 37.53 11.24 0.52
N ALA A 418 38.64 10.62 0.16
CA ALA A 418 39.92 10.81 0.84
C ALA A 418 40.40 12.27 0.72
N LEU A 419 40.30 12.86 -0.47
CA LEU A 419 40.63 14.27 -0.71
C LEU A 419 39.74 15.27 0.04
N GLN A 420 38.51 14.90 0.39
CA GLN A 420 37.61 15.75 1.19
C GLN A 420 37.85 15.62 2.70
N ALA A 421 38.58 14.59 3.13
CA ALA A 421 38.88 14.33 4.53
C ALA A 421 40.22 14.93 4.97
N THR A 422 41.11 15.21 4.01
CA THR A 422 42.33 16.02 4.18
C THR A 422 42.01 17.49 4.08
#